data_AF-A0A1U7HA52-F1
#
_entry.id   AF-A0A1U7HA52-F1
#
_cell.length_a   1.000
_cell.length_b   1.000
_cell.length_c   1.000
_cell.angle_alpha   90.00
_cell.angle_beta   90.00
_cell.angle_gamma   90.00
#
_symmetry.space_group_name_H-M   'P 1'
#
loop_
_entity.id
_entity.type
_entity.pdbx_description
1 polymer ?
#
loop_
_entity_poly.entity_id
_entity_poly.type
_entity_poly.pdbx_seq_one_letter_code
_entity_poly.pdbx_strand_id
1 'polypeptide(L)'
;MTVIHHIFAQKAQQLDEIQQSKEHKKSEELQGIRSSATLELAAQDVRTVIEEQKQQSHLLTTKLNILFVVNGALLTCLTITRLVLQPSVFSFGEILGFFINFSLLINAFLPRQVAVSPNLGDTKFLERYLALAPEEYKLQMIVNQVATYNTNKQRLDDISQSLTYSAYVTWTIAFIILLHMVSFSFARRI
;
A
#
# COMPACT_ATOMS: atom_id res chain seq x y z
N MET A 1 61.82 46.00 22.80
CA MET A 1 61.10 45.61 21.57
C MET A 1 60.43 44.22 21.66
N THR A 2 60.80 43.39 22.65
CA THR A 2 60.32 42.00 22.81
C THR A 2 58.96 41.86 23.50
N VAL A 3 58.59 42.79 24.39
CA VAL A 3 57.33 42.74 25.17
C VAL A 3 56.10 43.03 24.31
N ILE A 4 56.23 43.94 23.32
CA ILE A 4 55.13 44.30 22.42
C ILE A 4 54.76 43.12 21.51
N HIS A 5 55.75 42.37 21.02
CA HIS A 5 55.51 41.17 20.20
C HIS A 5 54.76 40.07 20.96
N HIS A 6 55.05 39.88 22.25
CA HIS A 6 54.38 38.86 23.07
C HIS A 6 52.91 39.23 23.36
N ILE A 7 52.62 40.51 23.60
CA ILE A 7 51.25 41.00 23.84
C ILE A 7 50.41 40.89 22.55
N PHE A 8 51.00 41.22 21.40
CA PHE A 8 50.30 41.07 20.11
C PHE A 8 50.06 39.61 19.73
N ALA A 9 51.02 38.71 19.99
CA ALA A 9 50.84 37.28 19.74
C ALA A 9 49.74 36.67 20.63
N GLN A 10 49.71 37.04 21.92
CA GLN A 10 48.70 36.56 22.86
C GLN A 10 47.30 37.08 22.51
N LYS A 11 47.19 38.33 22.02
CA LYS A 11 45.92 38.91 21.57
C LYS A 11 45.42 38.29 20.27
N ALA A 12 46.32 37.95 19.34
CA ALA A 12 45.96 37.24 18.11
C ALA A 12 45.45 35.82 18.39
N GLN A 13 46.11 35.11 19.32
CA GLN A 13 45.71 33.77 19.72
C GLN A 13 44.34 33.75 20.45
N GLN A 14 44.07 34.77 21.27
CA GLN A 14 42.74 34.96 21.85
C GLN A 14 41.65 35.27 20.81
N LEU A 15 41.98 36.02 19.76
CA LEU A 15 41.05 36.32 18.67
C LEU A 15 40.70 35.06 17.88
N ASP A 16 41.67 34.20 17.60
CA ASP A 16 41.45 32.91 16.92
C ASP A 16 40.60 31.94 17.76
N GLU A 17 40.82 31.86 19.08
CA GLU A 17 39.99 31.03 19.98
C GLU A 17 38.54 31.52 20.05
N ILE A 18 38.33 32.85 20.07
CA ILE A 18 36.98 33.44 20.05
C ILE A 18 36.29 33.17 18.71
N GLN A 19 37.05 33.18 17.61
CA GLN A 19 36.52 32.93 16.27
C GLN A 19 36.15 31.46 16.08
N GLN A 20 37.00 30.53 16.54
CA GLN A 20 36.69 29.09 16.57
C GLN A 20 35.50 28.78 17.49
N SER A 21 35.41 29.40 18.66
CA SER A 21 34.28 29.21 19.57
C SER A 21 32.96 29.69 18.95
N LYS A 22 32.97 30.80 18.21
CA LYS A 22 31.80 31.29 17.47
C LYS A 22 31.39 30.38 16.32
N GLU A 23 32.35 29.86 15.56
CA GLU A 23 32.06 28.91 14.47
C GLU A 23 31.53 27.58 14.99
N HIS A 24 32.08 27.09 16.11
CA HIS A 24 31.62 25.86 16.74
C HIS A 24 30.17 26.00 17.25
N LYS A 25 29.88 27.08 17.97
CA LYS A 25 28.54 27.38 18.48
C LYS A 25 27.50 27.58 17.35
N LYS A 26 27.90 28.25 16.26
CA LYS A 26 27.06 28.43 15.06
C LYS A 26 26.79 27.10 14.35
N SER A 27 27.76 26.19 14.35
CA SER A 27 27.62 24.86 13.74
C SER A 27 26.70 23.95 14.56
N GLU A 28 26.79 24.00 15.90
CA GLU A 28 25.88 23.28 16.81
C GLU A 28 24.44 23.80 16.70
N GLU A 29 24.25 25.11 16.61
CA GLU A 29 22.93 25.73 16.44
C GLU A 29 22.31 25.37 15.07
N LEU A 30 23.10 25.38 13.99
CA LEU A 30 22.65 24.88 12.68
C LEU A 30 22.35 23.38 12.69
N GLN A 31 23.11 22.56 13.43
CA GLN A 31 22.83 21.13 13.60
C GLN A 31 21.53 20.90 14.37
N GLY A 32 21.28 21.65 15.43
CA GLY A 32 20.03 21.60 16.20
C GLY A 32 18.81 21.96 15.35
N ILE A 33 18.91 23.02 14.53
CA ILE A 33 17.83 23.44 13.61
C ILE A 33 17.61 22.39 12.51
N ARG A 34 18.67 21.82 11.94
CA ARG A 34 18.59 20.74 10.93
C ARG A 34 17.95 19.47 11.48
N SER A 35 18.28 19.11 12.72
CA SER A 35 17.71 17.96 13.41
C SER A 35 16.22 18.17 13.69
N SER A 36 15.83 19.36 14.16
CA SER A 36 14.41 19.70 14.39
C SER A 36 13.58 19.68 13.11
N ALA A 37 14.11 20.24 12.01
CA ALA A 37 13.40 20.26 10.73
C ALA A 37 13.22 18.85 10.12
N THR A 38 14.24 17.99 10.24
CA THR A 38 14.16 16.59 9.77
C THR A 38 13.20 15.77 10.62
N LEU A 39 13.19 16.00 11.93
CA LEU A 39 12.24 15.36 12.84
C LEU A 39 10.79 15.75 12.55
N GLU A 40 10.53 17.02 12.23
CA GLU A 40 9.18 17.48 11.87
C GLU A 40 8.69 16.82 10.57
N LEU A 41 9.55 16.75 9.55
CA LEU A 41 9.26 16.04 8.30
C LEU A 41 8.98 14.54 8.55
N ALA A 42 9.83 13.88 9.33
CA ALA A 42 9.65 12.48 9.69
C ALA A 42 8.36 12.24 10.49
N ALA A 43 8.03 13.11 11.44
CA ALA A 43 6.79 13.02 12.21
C ALA A 43 5.56 13.20 11.32
N GLN A 44 5.61 14.10 10.33
CA GLN A 44 4.54 14.27 9.35
C GLN A 44 4.38 13.04 8.46
N ASP A 45 5.48 12.47 7.95
CA ASP A 45 5.45 11.29 7.09
C ASP A 45 4.94 10.06 7.86
N VAL A 46 5.36 9.88 9.12
CA VAL A 46 4.85 8.80 10.00
C VAL A 46 3.35 8.92 10.20
N ARG A 47 2.83 10.13 10.48
CA ARG A 47 1.38 10.35 10.63
C ARG A 47 0.62 10.04 9.35
N THR A 48 1.18 10.42 8.20
CA THR A 48 0.60 10.13 6.88
C THR A 48 0.50 8.62 6.66
N VAL A 49 1.58 7.87 6.92
CA VAL A 49 1.58 6.40 6.78
C VAL A 49 0.57 5.73 7.69
N ILE A 50 0.41 6.19 8.93
CA ILE A 50 -0.58 5.64 9.87
C ILE A 50 -2.00 5.85 9.33
N GLU A 51 -2.30 7.04 8.80
CA GLU A 51 -3.61 7.33 8.21
C GLU A 51 -3.85 6.51 6.94
N GLU A 52 -2.84 6.36 6.08
CA GLU A 52 -2.90 5.48 4.91
C GLU A 52 -3.16 4.03 5.31
N GLN A 53 -2.48 3.49 6.32
CA GLN A 53 -2.71 2.14 6.84
C GLN A 53 -4.13 1.95 7.35
N LYS A 54 -4.66 2.94 8.08
CA LYS A 54 -6.05 2.94 8.54
C LYS A 54 -7.03 2.90 7.37
N GLN A 55 -6.82 3.71 6.34
CA GLN A 55 -7.63 3.69 5.12
C GLN A 55 -7.54 2.34 4.39
N GLN A 56 -6.33 1.77 4.26
CA GLN A 56 -6.13 0.45 3.67
C GLN A 56 -6.88 -0.65 4.44
N SER A 57 -6.93 -0.57 5.78
CA SER A 57 -7.68 -1.51 6.61
C SER A 57 -9.20 -1.44 6.35
N HIS A 58 -9.76 -0.22 6.24
CA HIS A 58 -11.17 -0.04 5.88
C HIS A 58 -11.47 -0.57 4.47
N LEU A 59 -10.58 -0.29 3.51
CA LEU A 59 -10.71 -0.75 2.14
C LEU A 59 -10.62 -2.28 2.05
N LEU A 60 -9.71 -2.89 2.80
CA LEU A 60 -9.59 -4.36 2.90
C LEU A 60 -10.88 -4.98 3.46
N THR A 61 -11.41 -4.43 4.54
CA THR A 61 -12.68 -4.90 5.13
C THR A 61 -13.82 -4.82 4.12
N THR A 62 -13.88 -3.73 3.34
CA THR A 62 -14.88 -3.54 2.29
C THR A 62 -14.73 -4.56 1.18
N LYS A 63 -13.50 -4.80 0.71
CA LYS A 63 -13.19 -5.83 -0.30
C LYS A 63 -13.64 -7.22 0.15
N LEU A 64 -13.36 -7.59 1.40
CA LEU A 64 -13.76 -8.87 1.97
C LEU A 64 -15.29 -9.00 2.11
N ASN A 65 -15.97 -7.92 2.50
CA ASN A 65 -17.43 -7.90 2.55
C ASN A 65 -18.04 -8.11 1.15
N ILE A 66 -17.53 -7.42 0.14
CA ILE A 66 -17.99 -7.59 -1.25
C ILE A 66 -17.75 -9.02 -1.73
N LEU A 67 -16.55 -9.56 -1.49
CA LEU A 67 -16.19 -10.94 -1.80
C LEU A 67 -17.19 -11.92 -1.17
N PHE A 68 -17.53 -11.75 0.11
CA PHE A 68 -18.47 -12.63 0.80
C PHE A 68 -19.89 -12.51 0.23
N VAL A 69 -20.37 -11.28 0.01
CA VAL A 69 -21.72 -11.03 -0.51
C VAL A 69 -21.90 -11.58 -1.92
N VAL A 70 -20.96 -11.31 -2.84
CA VAL A 70 -21.05 -11.77 -4.24
C VAL A 70 -21.01 -13.30 -4.32
N ASN A 71 -20.09 -13.94 -3.60
CA ASN A 71 -20.01 -15.40 -3.59
C ASN A 71 -21.22 -16.04 -2.89
N GLY A 72 -21.73 -15.46 -1.81
CA GLY A 72 -22.94 -15.92 -1.14
C GLY A 72 -24.17 -15.85 -2.04
N ALA A 73 -24.33 -14.76 -2.80
CA ALA A 73 -25.41 -14.61 -3.77
C ALA A 73 -25.32 -15.62 -4.91
N LEU A 74 -24.12 -15.80 -5.50
CA LEU A 74 -23.91 -16.79 -6.56
C LEU A 74 -24.18 -18.21 -6.08
N LEU A 75 -23.67 -18.59 -4.90
CA LEU A 75 -23.90 -19.90 -4.32
C LEU A 75 -25.39 -20.16 -4.05
N THR A 76 -26.10 -19.16 -3.53
CA THR A 76 -27.55 -19.24 -3.29
C THR A 76 -28.31 -19.45 -4.60
N CYS A 77 -27.98 -18.66 -5.63
CA CYS A 77 -28.60 -18.77 -6.95
C CYS A 77 -28.40 -20.17 -7.54
N LEU A 78 -27.18 -20.70 -7.49
CA LEU A 78 -26.86 -22.06 -7.95
C LEU A 78 -27.58 -23.13 -7.15
N THR A 79 -27.69 -22.95 -5.83
CA THR A 79 -28.40 -23.89 -4.96
C THR A 79 -29.90 -23.93 -5.31
N ILE A 80 -30.53 -22.79 -5.58
CA ILE A 80 -31.92 -22.70 -6.03
C ILE A 80 -32.08 -23.35 -7.40
N THR A 81 -31.24 -23.00 -8.37
CA THR A 81 -31.22 -23.60 -9.71
C THR A 81 -31.18 -25.12 -9.61
N ARG A 82 -30.32 -25.67 -8.74
CA ARG A 82 -30.18 -27.12 -8.55
C ARG A 82 -31.33 -27.77 -7.75
N LEU A 83 -32.00 -27.02 -6.89
CA LEU A 83 -33.19 -27.50 -6.18
C LEU A 83 -34.40 -27.61 -7.10
N VAL A 84 -34.48 -26.72 -8.10
CA VAL A 84 -35.60 -26.63 -9.05
C VAL A 84 -35.38 -27.48 -10.30
N LEU A 85 -34.13 -27.67 -10.74
CA LEU A 85 -33.78 -28.33 -11.99
C LEU A 85 -33.08 -29.68 -11.74
N GLN A 86 -33.47 -30.70 -12.50
CA GLN A 86 -32.82 -32.01 -12.47
C GLN A 86 -31.36 -31.90 -12.93
N PRO A 87 -30.40 -32.61 -12.30
CA PRO A 87 -28.98 -32.51 -12.66
C PRO A 87 -28.75 -32.81 -14.14
N SER A 88 -28.11 -31.87 -14.83
CA SER A 88 -27.81 -31.92 -16.26
C SER A 88 -26.36 -31.51 -16.55
N VAL A 89 -25.93 -31.60 -17.81
CA VAL A 89 -24.59 -31.13 -18.24
C VAL A 89 -24.41 -29.63 -17.94
N PHE A 90 -25.49 -28.85 -17.97
CA PHE A 90 -25.49 -27.44 -17.59
C PHE A 90 -25.18 -27.26 -16.10
N SER A 91 -25.71 -28.12 -15.22
CA SER A 91 -25.38 -28.10 -13.79
C SER A 91 -23.89 -28.34 -13.52
N PHE A 92 -23.23 -29.16 -14.33
CA PHE A 92 -21.78 -29.35 -14.21
C PHE A 92 -21.03 -28.08 -14.61
N GLY A 93 -21.41 -27.43 -15.72
CA GLY A 93 -20.84 -26.16 -16.16
C GLY A 93 -21.03 -25.02 -15.15
N GLU A 94 -22.20 -24.96 -14.52
CA GLU A 94 -22.52 -24.01 -13.45
C GLU A 94 -21.58 -24.16 -12.24
N ILE A 95 -21.37 -25.40 -11.76
CA ILE A 95 -20.49 -25.67 -10.61
C ILE A 95 -19.03 -25.37 -10.96
N LEU A 96 -18.56 -25.82 -12.13
CA LEU A 96 -17.19 -25.57 -12.56
C LEU A 96 -16.94 -24.07 -12.73
N GLY A 97 -17.87 -23.36 -13.36
CA GLY A 97 -17.82 -21.90 -13.51
C GLY A 97 -17.77 -21.22 -12.15
N PHE A 98 -18.59 -21.64 -11.19
CA PHE A 98 -18.56 -21.12 -9.82
C PHE A 98 -17.18 -21.27 -9.17
N PHE A 99 -16.54 -22.44 -9.26
CA PHE A 99 -15.21 -22.63 -8.68
C PHE A 99 -14.16 -21.73 -9.33
N ILE A 100 -14.21 -21.54 -10.65
CA ILE A 100 -13.31 -20.64 -11.37
C ILE A 100 -13.55 -19.19 -10.91
N ASN A 101 -14.82 -18.76 -10.86
CA ASN A 101 -15.20 -17.43 -10.41
C ASN A 101 -14.74 -17.17 -8.97
N PHE A 102 -15.08 -18.07 -8.06
CA PHE A 102 -14.67 -18.02 -6.66
C PHE A 102 -13.15 -17.88 -6.52
N SER A 103 -12.39 -18.68 -7.26
CA SER A 103 -10.91 -18.63 -7.24
C SER A 103 -10.38 -17.28 -7.73
N LEU A 104 -10.96 -16.71 -8.79
CA LEU A 104 -10.57 -15.40 -9.33
C LEU A 104 -10.91 -14.26 -8.37
N LEU A 105 -12.10 -14.29 -7.75
CA LEU A 105 -12.46 -13.29 -6.75
C LEU A 105 -11.57 -13.40 -5.51
N ILE A 106 -11.33 -14.62 -5.02
CA ILE A 106 -10.41 -14.83 -3.90
C ILE A 106 -9.04 -14.24 -4.25
N ASN A 107 -8.48 -14.55 -5.42
CA ASN A 107 -7.19 -13.98 -5.82
C ASN A 107 -7.18 -12.44 -5.93
N ALA A 108 -8.29 -11.85 -6.38
CA ALA A 108 -8.44 -10.39 -6.49
C ALA A 108 -8.58 -9.69 -5.13
N PHE A 109 -9.24 -10.33 -4.17
CA PHE A 109 -9.63 -9.71 -2.90
C PHE A 109 -8.86 -10.20 -1.67
N LEU A 110 -8.05 -11.27 -1.79
CA LEU A 110 -7.20 -11.74 -0.70
C LEU A 110 -6.19 -10.63 -0.34
N PRO A 111 -5.99 -10.34 0.95
CA PRO A 111 -5.07 -9.30 1.38
C PRO A 111 -3.65 -9.56 0.86
N ARG A 112 -3.23 -8.77 -0.13
CA ARG A 112 -1.81 -8.58 -0.44
C ARG A 112 -1.35 -7.35 0.34
N GLN A 113 -0.23 -7.47 1.04
CA GLN A 113 0.32 -6.36 1.83
C GLN A 113 0.64 -5.19 0.87
N VAL A 114 0.02 -4.03 1.11
CA VAL A 114 0.31 -2.79 0.37
C VAL A 114 1.62 -2.24 0.92
N ALA A 115 2.55 -1.88 0.04
CA ALA A 115 3.78 -1.25 0.47
C ALA A 115 3.45 0.19 0.87
N VAL A 116 3.93 0.63 2.04
CA VAL A 116 3.77 2.00 2.53
C VAL A 116 5.16 2.58 2.81
N SER A 117 5.32 3.88 2.54
CA SER A 117 6.57 4.61 2.74
C SER A 117 6.34 5.85 3.59
N PRO A 118 7.12 6.06 4.66
CA PRO A 118 8.19 5.19 5.17
C PRO A 118 7.72 3.83 5.72
N ASN A 119 8.59 2.82 5.61
CA ASN A 119 8.32 1.52 6.21
C ASN A 119 8.59 1.56 7.71
N LEU A 120 7.53 1.77 8.50
CA LEU A 120 7.59 1.84 9.96
C LEU A 120 7.90 0.49 10.63
N GLY A 121 7.88 -0.62 9.88
CA GLY A 121 8.25 -1.95 10.38
C GLY A 121 9.76 -2.19 10.41
N ASP A 122 10.56 -1.34 9.75
CA ASP A 122 12.02 -1.41 9.81
C ASP A 122 12.53 -0.62 11.02
N THR A 123 13.11 -1.31 11.99
CA THR A 123 13.69 -0.66 13.19
C THR A 123 14.82 0.30 12.85
N LYS A 124 15.44 0.18 11.67
CA LYS A 124 16.51 1.07 11.20
C LYS A 124 16.01 2.32 10.49
N PHE A 125 14.69 2.46 10.28
CA PHE A 125 14.11 3.65 9.65
C PHE A 125 14.45 4.91 10.44
N LEU A 126 14.21 4.93 11.76
CA LEU A 126 14.49 6.12 12.56
C LEU A 126 15.98 6.46 12.56
N GLU A 127 16.85 5.47 12.75
CA GLU A 127 18.30 5.69 12.82
C GLU A 127 18.87 6.18 11.48
N ARG A 128 18.38 5.64 10.36
CA ARG A 128 18.92 5.98 9.05
C ARG A 128 18.42 7.32 8.55
N TYR A 129 17.15 7.67 8.79
CA TYR A 129 16.53 8.85 8.21
C TYR A 129 16.65 10.10 9.09
N LEU A 130 16.66 9.98 10.41
CA LEU A 130 16.83 11.13 11.32
C LEU A 130 18.26 11.69 11.32
N ALA A 131 19.23 10.91 10.83
CA ALA A 131 20.62 11.33 10.72
C ALA A 131 20.91 12.19 9.47
N LEU A 132 20.00 12.24 8.48
CA LEU A 132 20.21 13.02 7.25
C LEU A 132 19.90 14.49 7.44
N ALA A 133 20.47 15.33 6.57
CA ALA A 133 20.01 16.70 6.42
C ALA A 133 18.58 16.75 5.83
N PRO A 134 17.79 17.81 6.10
CA PRO A 134 16.40 17.89 5.65
C PRO A 134 16.19 17.71 4.14
N GLU A 135 17.12 18.20 3.32
CA GLU A 135 17.02 18.07 1.85
C GLU A 135 17.33 16.65 1.38
N GLU A 136 18.33 16.00 1.98
CA GLU A 136 18.70 14.63 1.67
C GLU A 136 17.60 13.65 2.12
N TYR A 137 16.99 13.92 3.27
CA TYR A 137 15.81 13.20 3.75
C TYR A 137 14.68 13.24 2.72
N LYS A 138 14.34 14.44 2.21
CA LYS A 138 13.28 14.61 1.21
C LYS A 138 13.59 13.86 -0.08
N LEU A 139 14.83 13.96 -0.58
CA LEU A 139 15.23 13.28 -1.80
C LEU A 139 15.12 11.75 -1.66
N GLN A 140 15.61 11.21 -0.54
CA GLN A 140 15.54 9.78 -0.28
C GLN A 140 14.10 9.30 -0.07
N MET A 141 13.25 10.13 0.55
CA MET A 141 11.82 9.83 0.71
C MET A 141 11.11 9.78 -0.64
N ILE A 142 11.39 10.72 -1.56
CA ILE A 142 10.84 10.71 -2.93
C ILE A 142 11.21 9.41 -3.65
N VAL A 143 12.49 8.99 -3.58
CA VAL A 143 12.93 7.74 -4.21
C VAL A 143 12.19 6.53 -3.62
N ASN A 144 12.01 6.50 -2.29
CA ASN A 144 11.29 5.41 -1.63
C ASN A 144 9.79 5.40 -1.99
N GLN A 145 9.18 6.57 -2.12
CA GLN A 145 7.79 6.73 -2.57
C GLN A 145 7.63 6.25 -4.02
N VAL A 146 8.57 6.56 -4.92
CA VAL A 146 8.53 6.07 -6.31
C VAL A 146 8.65 4.54 -6.36
N ALA A 147 9.58 3.96 -5.58
CA ALA A 147 9.71 2.51 -5.49
C ALA A 147 8.44 1.83 -4.93
N THR A 148 7.83 2.46 -3.92
CA THR A 148 6.58 2.02 -3.31
C THR A 148 5.42 2.11 -4.30
N TYR A 149 5.32 3.20 -5.05
CA TYR A 149 4.32 3.40 -6.11
C TYR A 149 4.41 2.32 -7.18
N ASN A 150 5.62 2.06 -7.70
CA ASN A 150 5.82 1.04 -8.74
C ASN A 150 5.42 -0.36 -8.26
N THR A 151 5.77 -0.70 -7.02
CA THR A 151 5.40 -1.98 -6.40
C THR A 151 3.88 -2.10 -6.24
N ASN A 152 3.22 -1.02 -5.82
CA ASN A 152 1.76 -1.01 -5.64
C ASN A 152 1.01 -1.00 -6.98
N LYS A 153 1.55 -0.35 -8.02
CA LYS A 153 0.97 -0.33 -9.36
C LYS A 153 0.84 -1.74 -9.94
N GLN A 154 1.91 -2.53 -9.88
CA GLN A 154 1.87 -3.91 -10.37
C GLN A 154 0.80 -4.75 -9.65
N ARG A 155 0.67 -4.58 -8.34
CA ARG A 155 -0.36 -5.29 -7.54
C ARG A 155 -1.77 -4.86 -7.92
N LEU A 156 -1.98 -3.57 -8.21
CA LEU A 156 -3.27 -3.07 -8.68
C LEU A 156 -3.62 -3.64 -10.07
N ASP A 157 -2.64 -3.73 -10.96
CA ASP A 157 -2.83 -4.31 -12.28
C ASP A 157 -3.23 -5.80 -12.18
N ASP A 158 -2.57 -6.59 -11.33
CA ASP A 158 -2.93 -7.99 -11.06
C ASP A 158 -4.37 -8.14 -10.53
N ILE A 159 -4.77 -7.29 -9.56
CA ILE A 159 -6.12 -7.29 -8.98
C ILE A 159 -7.15 -6.94 -10.06
N SER A 160 -6.87 -5.90 -10.85
CA SER A 160 -7.73 -5.44 -11.94
C SER A 160 -7.97 -6.56 -12.94
N GLN A 161 -6.90 -7.22 -13.39
CA GLN A 161 -6.98 -8.34 -14.32
C GLN A 161 -7.81 -9.51 -13.76
N SER A 162 -7.58 -9.90 -12.50
CA SER A 162 -8.35 -10.97 -11.85
C SER A 162 -9.83 -10.62 -11.73
N LEU A 163 -10.15 -9.35 -11.46
CA LEU A 163 -11.53 -8.87 -11.38
C LEU A 163 -12.21 -8.84 -12.76
N THR A 164 -11.49 -8.42 -13.80
CA THR A 164 -11.99 -8.46 -15.18
C THR A 164 -12.30 -9.89 -15.62
N TYR A 165 -11.40 -10.85 -15.36
CA TYR A 165 -11.68 -12.25 -15.66
C TYR A 165 -12.85 -12.80 -14.85
N SER A 166 -12.93 -12.45 -13.57
CA SER A 166 -14.08 -12.82 -12.73
C SER A 166 -15.38 -12.33 -13.34
N ALA A 167 -15.45 -11.07 -13.80
CA ALA A 167 -16.65 -10.52 -14.43
C ALA A 167 -17.06 -11.31 -15.67
N TYR A 168 -16.11 -11.68 -16.54
CA TYR A 168 -16.39 -12.53 -17.70
C TYR A 168 -16.92 -13.90 -17.31
N VAL A 169 -16.33 -14.55 -16.30
CA VAL A 169 -16.79 -15.85 -15.81
C VAL A 169 -18.19 -15.74 -15.21
N THR A 170 -18.48 -14.70 -14.42
CA THR A 170 -19.83 -14.46 -13.87
C THR A 170 -20.86 -14.33 -14.99
N TRP A 171 -20.53 -13.58 -16.04
CA TRP A 171 -21.41 -13.40 -17.19
C TRP A 171 -21.65 -14.74 -17.93
N THR A 172 -20.61 -15.54 -18.12
CA THR A 172 -20.74 -16.90 -18.69
C THR A 172 -21.62 -17.81 -17.85
N ILE A 173 -21.46 -17.82 -16.51
CA ILE A 173 -22.31 -18.60 -15.61
C ILE A 173 -23.77 -18.16 -15.75
N ALA A 174 -24.04 -16.85 -15.73
CA ALA A 174 -25.39 -16.32 -15.88
C ALA A 174 -26.02 -16.74 -17.22
N PHE A 175 -25.25 -16.73 -18.30
CA PHE A 175 -25.70 -17.18 -19.61
C PHE A 175 -26.02 -18.69 -19.62
N ILE A 176 -25.18 -19.51 -18.99
CA ILE A 176 -25.42 -20.96 -18.85
C ILE A 176 -26.70 -21.23 -18.07
N ILE A 177 -26.91 -20.54 -16.93
CA ILE A 177 -28.13 -20.66 -16.13
C ILE A 177 -29.37 -20.31 -16.97
N LEU A 178 -29.30 -19.23 -17.76
CA LEU A 178 -30.39 -18.82 -18.64
C LEU A 178 -30.71 -19.91 -19.68
N LEU A 179 -29.69 -20.46 -20.35
CA LEU A 179 -29.87 -21.56 -21.29
C LEU A 179 -30.47 -22.81 -20.61
N HIS A 180 -30.02 -23.10 -19.40
CA HIS A 180 -30.52 -24.22 -18.61
C HIS A 180 -32.02 -24.05 -18.30
N MET A 181 -32.44 -22.85 -17.91
CA MET A 181 -33.86 -22.52 -17.69
C MET A 181 -34.70 -22.62 -18.97
N VAL A 182 -34.21 -22.09 -20.09
CA VAL A 182 -34.93 -22.16 -21.38
C VAL A 182 -35.10 -23.62 -21.80
N SER A 183 -34.03 -24.42 -21.73
CA SER A 183 -34.03 -25.83 -22.12
C SER A 183 -35.02 -26.63 -21.27
N PHE A 184 -35.03 -26.41 -19.96
CA PHE A 184 -35.99 -27.05 -19.06
C PHE A 184 -37.44 -26.61 -19.35
N SER A 185 -37.66 -25.32 -19.61
CA SER A 185 -39.01 -24.81 -19.92
C SER A 185 -39.57 -25.39 -21.21
N PHE A 186 -38.71 -25.61 -22.21
CA PHE A 186 -39.08 -26.21 -23.49
C PHE A 186 -39.34 -27.72 -23.36
N ALA A 187 -38.46 -28.44 -22.65
CA ALA A 187 -38.62 -29.87 -22.37
C ALA A 187 -39.88 -30.18 -21.54
N ARG A 188 -40.32 -29.28 -20.65
CA ARG A 188 -41.56 -29.43 -19.88
C ARG A 188 -42.82 -29.12 -20.69
N ARG A 189 -42.71 -28.41 -21.82
CA ARG A 189 -43.84 -27.99 -22.65
C ARG A 189 -44.20 -28.99 -23.77
N ILE A 190 -43.31 -29.94 -24.04
CA ILE A 190 -43.50 -31.10 -24.93
C ILE A 190 -44.02 -32.27 -24.11
#